data_AF-A0A935K3N1-F1
#
_entry.id   AF-A0A935K3N1-F1
#
_cell.length_a   1.000
_cell.length_b   1.000
_cell.length_c   1.000
_cell.angle_alpha   90.00
_cell.angle_beta   90.00
_cell.angle_gamma   90.00
#
_symmetry.space_group_name_H-M   'P 1'
#
loop_
_entity.id
_entity.type
_entity.pdbx_description
1 polymer ?
#
loop_
_entity_poly.entity_id
_entity_poly.type
_entity_poly.pdbx_seq_one_letter_code
_entity_poly.pdbx_strand_id
1 'polypeptide(L)'
;MNNIDDELLNKYLDGELNQDEKDLVRISIESSLEVKKRYEALLKAHNLLNSIEEESPSIDFTKLVMNKLNKRSVIAQQQKYFLLSILSLLGLVILGITGYVLFQVISSMQPTQSSEMVTTYTKDLGDYISNLFGQKNITILGSVLSFIMLISGYFLYDYQKHSKKNFSH
;
A
#
# COMPACT_ATOMS: atom_id res chain seq x y z
N MET A 1 -45.83 -26.10 10.31
CA MET A 1 -45.71 -24.65 10.54
C MET A 1 -44.25 -24.29 10.45
N ASN A 2 -43.84 -23.54 9.43
CA ASN A 2 -42.49 -23.00 9.37
C ASN A 2 -42.38 -21.98 10.50
N ASN A 3 -41.64 -22.33 11.54
CA ASN A 3 -41.39 -21.43 12.64
C ASN A 3 -40.43 -20.36 12.11
N ILE A 4 -40.93 -19.14 11.90
CA ILE A 4 -40.07 -18.02 11.55
C ILE A 4 -39.18 -17.76 12.76
N ASP A 5 -37.87 -17.79 12.51
CA ASP A 5 -36.87 -17.55 13.52
C ASP A 5 -36.77 -16.05 13.85
N ASP A 6 -36.37 -15.75 15.09
CA ASP A 6 -36.24 -14.38 15.57
C ASP A 6 -35.15 -13.61 14.79
N GLU A 7 -34.13 -14.31 14.25
CA GLU A 7 -33.13 -13.74 13.35
C GLU A 7 -33.76 -13.20 12.05
N LEU A 8 -34.74 -13.91 11.49
CA LEU A 8 -35.41 -13.51 10.25
C LEU A 8 -36.29 -12.26 10.48
N LEU A 9 -36.92 -12.17 11.66
CA LEU A 9 -37.68 -10.99 12.08
C LEU A 9 -36.78 -9.75 12.27
N ASN A 10 -35.57 -9.92 12.81
CA ASN A 10 -34.60 -8.83 12.92
C ASN A 10 -34.13 -8.35 11.56
N LYS A 11 -33.73 -9.27 10.66
CA LYS A 11 -33.36 -8.93 9.28
C LYS A 11 -34.49 -8.22 8.53
N TYR A 12 -35.75 -8.54 8.83
CA TYR A 12 -36.91 -7.85 8.29
C TYR A 12 -36.98 -6.39 8.78
N LEU A 13 -36.72 -6.14 10.07
CA LEU A 13 -36.66 -4.78 10.65
C LEU A 13 -35.48 -3.95 10.10
N ASP A 14 -34.32 -4.58 9.93
CA ASP A 14 -33.11 -3.94 9.40
C ASP A 14 -33.16 -3.74 7.87
N GLY A 15 -34.17 -4.32 7.20
CA GLY A 15 -34.40 -4.17 5.76
C GLY A 15 -33.50 -5.03 4.87
N GLU A 16 -32.70 -5.93 5.45
CA GLU A 16 -31.68 -6.76 4.79
C GLU A 16 -32.23 -7.95 4.00
N LEU A 17 -33.54 -8.24 4.10
CA LEU A 17 -34.17 -9.36 3.41
C LEU A 17 -34.46 -9.11 1.92
N ASN A 18 -34.40 -10.19 1.13
CA ASN A 18 -34.84 -10.20 -0.26
C ASN A 18 -36.38 -10.11 -0.36
N GLN A 19 -36.91 -9.79 -1.55
CA GLN A 19 -38.36 -9.60 -1.75
C GLN A 19 -39.19 -10.85 -1.39
N ASP A 20 -38.75 -12.03 -1.83
CA ASP A 20 -39.43 -13.30 -1.53
C ASP A 20 -39.46 -13.61 -0.02
N GLU A 21 -38.37 -13.28 0.68
CA GLU A 21 -38.25 -13.47 2.14
C GLU A 21 -39.11 -12.46 2.91
N LYS A 22 -39.18 -11.21 2.44
CA LYS A 22 -40.07 -10.17 2.99
C LYS A 22 -41.53 -10.59 2.89
N ASP A 23 -41.92 -11.19 1.77
CA ASP A 23 -43.28 -11.67 1.57
C ASP A 23 -43.61 -12.86 2.47
N LEU A 24 -42.69 -13.81 2.64
CA LEU A 24 -42.83 -14.92 3.58
C LEU A 24 -42.96 -14.44 5.04
N VAL A 25 -42.14 -13.47 5.44
CA VAL A 25 -42.20 -12.90 6.80
C VAL A 25 -43.51 -12.17 7.02
N ARG A 26 -43.94 -11.35 6.05
CA ARG A 26 -45.21 -10.61 6.10
C ARG A 26 -46.40 -11.57 6.25
N ILE A 27 -46.48 -12.60 5.41
CA ILE A 27 -47.54 -13.62 5.48
C ILE A 27 -47.51 -14.32 6.85
N SER A 28 -46.33 -14.58 7.41
CA SER A 28 -46.20 -15.24 8.72
C SER A 28 -46.59 -14.35 9.89
N ILE A 29 -46.31 -13.04 9.82
CA ILE A 29 -46.78 -12.04 10.79
C ILE A 29 -48.31 -11.92 10.74
N GLU A 30 -48.92 -11.97 9.55
CA GLU A 30 -50.36 -11.86 9.39
C GLU A 30 -51.11 -13.15 9.77
N SER A 31 -50.52 -14.32 9.48
CA SER A 31 -51.16 -15.61 9.72
C SER A 31 -50.96 -16.18 11.13
N SER A 32 -49.91 -15.76 11.85
CA SER A 32 -49.61 -16.26 13.20
C SER A 32 -49.62 -15.15 14.25
N LEU A 33 -50.53 -15.27 15.21
CA LEU A 33 -50.61 -14.36 16.37
C LEU A 33 -49.34 -14.37 17.21
N GLU A 34 -48.64 -15.51 17.29
CA GLU A 34 -47.40 -15.64 18.06
C GLU A 34 -46.25 -14.86 17.41
N VAL A 35 -46.07 -15.02 16.10
CA VAL A 35 -45.04 -14.31 15.31
C VAL A 35 -45.30 -12.81 15.35
N LYS A 36 -46.56 -12.38 15.23
CA LYS A 36 -46.95 -10.97 15.36
C LYS A 36 -46.56 -10.38 16.71
N LYS A 37 -46.79 -11.09 17.82
CA LYS A 37 -46.41 -10.61 19.16
C LYS A 37 -44.90 -10.45 19.31
N ARG A 38 -44.11 -11.39 18.77
CA ARG A 38 -42.64 -11.30 18.77
C ARG A 38 -42.16 -10.12 17.94
N TYR A 39 -42.72 -9.94 16.75
CA TYR A 39 -42.44 -8.79 15.90
C TYR A 39 -42.75 -7.46 16.59
N GLU A 40 -43.93 -7.33 17.22
CA GLU A 40 -44.31 -6.11 17.94
C GLU A 40 -43.38 -5.82 19.14
N ALA A 41 -42.89 -6.86 19.83
CA ALA A 41 -41.93 -6.71 20.91
C ALA A 41 -40.57 -6.18 20.39
N LEU A 42 -40.08 -6.75 19.28
CA LEU A 42 -38.86 -6.30 18.61
C LEU A 42 -38.99 -4.85 18.09
N LEU A 43 -40.13 -4.52 17.48
CA LEU A 43 -40.41 -3.17 17.00
C LEU A 43 -40.44 -2.15 18.15
N LYS A 44 -41.02 -2.51 19.29
CA LYS A 44 -40.99 -1.66 20.49
C LYS A 44 -39.57 -1.44 20.99
N ALA A 45 -38.75 -2.50 21.05
CA ALA A 45 -37.35 -2.38 21.46
C ALA A 45 -36.54 -1.50 20.49
N HIS A 46 -36.71 -1.70 19.18
CA HIS A 46 -36.08 -0.89 18.13
C HIS A 46 -36.45 0.60 18.26
N ASN A 47 -37.75 0.90 18.45
CA ASN A 47 -38.20 2.27 18.63
C ASN A 47 -37.69 2.91 19.93
N LEU A 48 -37.63 2.15 21.02
CA LEU A 48 -37.04 2.63 22.29
C LEU A 48 -35.57 2.97 22.11
N LEU A 49 -34.78 2.11 21.46
CA LEU A 49 -33.37 2.36 21.16
C LEU A 49 -33.17 3.59 20.27
N ASN A 50 -34.00 3.77 19.23
CA ASN A 50 -33.93 4.94 18.36
C ASN A 50 -34.39 6.24 19.02
N SER A 51 -35.11 6.15 20.16
CA SER A 51 -35.52 7.32 20.94
C SER A 51 -34.48 7.76 21.98
N ILE A 52 -33.40 7.00 22.14
CA ILE A 52 -32.27 7.41 22.97
C ILE A 52 -31.61 8.59 22.27
N GLU A 53 -31.36 9.66 23.03
CA GLU A 53 -30.68 10.86 22.52
C GLU A 53 -29.29 10.46 22.01
N GLU A 54 -29.02 10.72 20.73
CA GLU A 54 -27.70 10.47 20.16
C GLU A 54 -26.67 11.40 20.81
N GLU A 55 -25.71 10.82 21.53
CA GLU A 55 -24.53 11.57 21.94
C GLU A 55 -23.73 11.95 20.69
N SER A 56 -23.80 13.22 20.30
CA SER A 56 -23.02 13.72 19.18
C SER A 56 -21.53 13.58 19.49
N PRO A 57 -20.71 13.03 18.59
CA PRO A 57 -19.26 12.99 18.80
C PRO A 57 -18.71 14.43 18.85
N SER A 58 -17.53 14.59 19.47
CA SER A 58 -16.82 15.87 19.45
C SER A 58 -16.69 16.43 18.03
N ILE A 59 -16.77 17.76 17.89
CA ILE A 59 -16.67 18.50 16.62
C ILE A 59 -15.44 18.07 15.81
N ASP A 60 -14.35 17.70 16.49
CA ASP A 60 -13.09 17.27 15.87
C ASP A 60 -13.00 15.78 15.56
N PHE A 61 -14.00 14.96 15.90
CA PHE A 61 -13.94 13.50 15.74
C PHE A 61 -13.63 13.10 14.29
N THR A 62 -14.41 13.60 13.33
CA THR A 62 -14.22 13.30 11.90
C THR A 62 -12.84 13.71 11.43
N LYS A 63 -12.37 14.89 11.87
CA LYS A 63 -11.04 15.40 11.53
C LYS A 63 -9.93 14.51 12.08
N LEU A 64 -10.04 14.07 13.33
CA LEU A 64 -9.06 13.20 13.98
C LEU A 64 -9.02 11.81 13.34
N VAL A 65 -10.19 11.23 13.05
CA VAL A 65 -10.31 9.93 12.37
C VAL A 65 -9.70 10.01 10.97
N MET A 66 -10.09 11.01 10.17
CA MET A 66 -9.55 11.16 8.82
C MET A 66 -8.05 11.45 8.80
N ASN A 67 -7.54 12.25 9.75
CA ASN A 67 -6.10 12.48 9.86
C ASN A 67 -5.35 11.18 10.19
N LYS A 68 -5.91 10.32 11.06
CA LYS A 68 -5.30 9.04 11.40
C LYS A 68 -5.31 8.06 10.23
N LEU A 69 -6.39 8.02 9.45
CA LEU A 69 -6.50 7.20 8.24
C LEU A 69 -5.52 7.66 7.15
N ASN A 70 -5.45 8.97 6.89
CA ASN A 70 -4.56 9.54 5.88
C ASN A 70 -3.07 9.41 6.24
N LYS A 71 -2.70 9.51 7.52
CA LYS A 71 -1.31 9.28 7.93
C LYS A 71 -0.81 7.89 7.55
N ARG A 72 -1.67 6.87 7.66
CA ARG A 72 -1.27 5.49 7.31
C ARG A 72 -1.07 5.30 5.80
N SER A 73 -1.87 5.96 4.96
CA SER A 73 -1.78 5.83 3.50
C SER A 73 -0.58 6.59 2.91
N VAL A 74 -0.31 7.80 3.42
CA VAL A 74 0.80 8.65 2.93
C VAL A 74 2.16 8.02 3.25
N ILE A 75 2.34 7.45 4.45
CA ILE A 75 3.59 6.78 4.83
C ILE A 75 3.89 5.60 3.90
N ALA A 76 2.87 4.78 3.57
CA ALA A 76 3.05 3.62 2.71
C ALA A 76 3.43 4.02 1.26
N GLN A 77 2.85 5.11 0.74
CA GLN A 77 3.17 5.60 -0.61
C GLN A 77 4.58 6.18 -0.69
N GLN A 78 4.98 7.04 0.26
CA GLN A 78 6.31 7.66 0.27
C GLN A 78 7.43 6.61 0.38
N GLN A 79 7.22 5.55 1.17
CA GLN A 79 8.18 4.46 1.32
C GLN A 79 8.36 3.65 0.02
N LYS A 80 7.30 3.45 -0.77
CA LYS A 80 7.38 2.76 -2.07
C LYS A 80 8.23 3.53 -3.08
N TYR A 81 8.05 4.86 -3.16
CA TYR A 81 8.84 5.70 -4.06
C TYR A 81 10.31 5.78 -3.65
N PHE A 82 10.60 5.81 -2.35
CA PHE A 82 11.99 5.74 -1.85
C PHE A 82 12.67 4.43 -2.25
N LEU A 83 12.00 3.28 -2.05
CA LEU A 83 12.54 1.98 -2.43
C LEU A 83 12.76 1.87 -3.94
N LEU A 84 11.81 2.36 -4.75
CA LEU A 84 11.94 2.40 -6.20
C LEU A 84 13.14 3.27 -6.65
N SER A 85 13.36 4.41 -5.98
CA SER A 85 14.49 5.30 -6.26
C SER A 85 15.84 4.63 -5.96
N ILE A 86 15.96 3.98 -4.79
CA ILE A 86 17.16 3.21 -4.42
C ILE A 86 17.41 2.09 -5.44
N LEU A 87 16.37 1.34 -5.81
CA LEU A 87 16.48 0.22 -6.74
C LEU A 87 16.88 0.68 -8.15
N SER A 88 16.34 1.82 -8.59
CA SER A 88 16.71 2.45 -9.86
C SER A 88 18.16 2.90 -9.88
N LEU A 89 18.64 3.52 -8.79
CA LEU A 89 20.03 3.97 -8.68
C LEU A 89 21.00 2.78 -8.69
N LEU A 90 20.71 1.73 -7.92
CA LEU A 90 21.48 0.48 -7.95
C LEU A 90 21.48 -0.16 -9.33
N GLY A 91 20.33 -0.22 -9.99
CA GLY A 91 20.20 -0.74 -11.35
C GLY A 91 21.06 0.03 -12.36
N LEU A 92 21.11 1.36 -12.25
CA LEU A 92 21.94 2.21 -13.11
C LEU A 92 23.44 1.96 -12.88
N VAL A 93 23.87 1.82 -11.63
CA VAL A 93 25.28 1.50 -11.30
C VAL A 93 25.68 0.14 -11.88
N ILE A 94 24.83 -0.88 -11.72
CA ILE A 94 25.09 -2.23 -12.25
C ILE A 94 25.17 -2.21 -13.79
N LEU A 95 24.25 -1.48 -14.45
CA LEU A 95 24.27 -1.29 -15.90
C LEU A 95 25.55 -0.59 -16.37
N GLY A 96 25.97 0.46 -15.66
CA GLY A 96 27.20 1.19 -15.98
C GLY A 96 28.45 0.30 -15.90
N ILE A 97 28.58 -0.49 -14.83
CA ILE A 97 29.70 -1.42 -14.66
C ILE A 97 29.67 -2.51 -15.75
N THR A 98 28.51 -3.11 -15.99
CA THR A 98 28.35 -4.17 -16.99
C THR A 98 28.66 -3.66 -18.40
N GLY A 99 28.17 -2.47 -18.74
CA GLY A 99 28.44 -1.82 -20.02
C GLY A 99 29.92 -1.50 -20.22
N TYR A 100 30.60 -1.02 -19.18
CA TYR A 100 32.04 -0.78 -19.21
C TYR A 100 32.85 -2.06 -19.44
N VAL A 101 32.53 -3.13 -18.72
CA VAL A 101 33.20 -4.44 -18.87
C VAL A 101 32.99 -5.00 -20.28
N LEU A 102 31.76 -4.97 -20.80
CA LEU A 102 31.45 -5.42 -22.16
C LEU A 102 32.21 -4.61 -23.23
N PHE A 103 32.27 -3.28 -23.08
CA PHE A 103 33.01 -2.41 -23.99
C PHE A 103 34.51 -2.75 -24.01
N GLN A 104 35.10 -3.01 -22.84
CA GLN A 104 36.53 -3.32 -22.72
C GLN A 104 36.86 -4.67 -23.37
N VAL A 105 36.01 -5.68 -23.17
CA VAL A 105 36.14 -6.99 -23.82
C VAL A 105 36.03 -6.89 -25.35
N ILE A 106 35.01 -6.20 -25.87
CA ILE A 106 34.83 -6.01 -27.32
C ILE A 106 36.00 -5.25 -27.93
N SER A 107 36.46 -4.19 -27.28
CA SER A 107 37.60 -3.38 -27.74
C SER A 107 38.92 -4.16 -27.71
N SER A 108 39.07 -5.15 -26.83
CA SER A 108 40.27 -6.00 -26.74
C SER A 108 40.33 -7.09 -27.82
N MET A 109 39.21 -7.41 -28.48
CA MET A 109 39.11 -8.54 -29.41
C MET A 109 39.22 -8.15 -30.90
N GLN A 110 39.21 -6.86 -31.26
CA GLN A 110 39.10 -6.45 -32.66
C GLN A 110 40.09 -5.34 -33.08
N PRO A 111 40.95 -5.57 -34.09
CA PRO A 111 41.71 -4.49 -34.71
C PRO A 111 40.92 -3.90 -35.88
N THR A 112 39.92 -3.04 -35.65
CA THR A 112 39.23 -2.38 -36.78
C THR A 112 38.75 -0.97 -36.49
N GLN A 113 39.31 -0.04 -37.27
CA GLN A 113 38.66 1.10 -37.95
C GLN A 113 37.31 1.53 -37.35
N SER A 114 37.36 2.22 -36.23
CA SER A 114 36.22 2.96 -35.68
C SER A 114 36.06 4.29 -36.42
N SER A 115 34.85 4.64 -36.86
CA SER A 115 34.56 5.96 -37.42
C SER A 115 34.86 7.06 -36.39
N GLU A 116 35.47 8.17 -36.86
CA GLU A 116 35.92 9.32 -36.03
C GLU A 116 34.88 9.86 -35.04
N MET A 117 33.58 9.71 -35.36
CA MET A 117 32.52 10.15 -34.46
C MET A 117 32.36 9.24 -33.23
N VAL A 118 32.46 7.91 -33.38
CA VAL A 118 32.29 6.99 -32.24
C VAL A 118 33.50 7.08 -31.31
N THR A 119 34.70 7.33 -31.83
CA THR A 119 35.92 7.47 -31.02
C THR A 119 35.92 8.74 -30.18
N THR A 120 35.39 9.85 -30.70
CA THR A 120 35.37 11.13 -29.97
C THR A 120 34.41 11.06 -28.78
N TYR A 121 33.18 10.57 -28.97
CA TYR A 121 32.21 10.44 -27.88
C TYR A 121 32.63 9.39 -26.84
N THR A 122 33.20 8.26 -27.27
CA THR A 122 33.67 7.23 -26.32
C THR A 122 34.90 7.67 -25.55
N LYS A 123 35.78 8.48 -26.15
CA LYS A 123 36.95 9.05 -25.48
C LYS A 123 36.56 10.14 -24.48
N ASP A 124 35.65 11.04 -24.83
CA ASP A 124 35.10 12.02 -23.87
C ASP A 124 34.41 11.30 -22.71
N LEU A 125 33.56 10.31 -22.99
CA LEU A 125 32.90 9.53 -21.94
C LEU A 125 33.91 8.77 -21.07
N GLY A 126 34.97 8.21 -21.66
CA GLY A 126 36.05 7.53 -20.96
C GLY A 126 36.88 8.46 -20.08
N ASP A 127 37.15 9.68 -20.54
CA ASP A 127 37.88 10.70 -19.78
C ASP A 127 37.02 11.24 -18.62
N TYR A 128 35.71 11.38 -18.81
CA TYR A 128 34.78 11.71 -17.71
C TYR A 128 34.68 10.57 -16.67
N ILE A 129 34.53 9.33 -17.12
CA ILE A 129 34.45 8.16 -16.23
C ILE A 129 35.76 7.96 -15.49
N SER A 130 36.91 8.08 -16.15
CA SER A 130 38.22 7.92 -15.50
C SER A 130 38.50 9.06 -14.50
N ASN A 131 38.07 10.29 -14.77
CA ASN A 131 38.12 11.37 -13.79
C ASN A 131 37.19 11.12 -12.60
N LEU A 132 35.97 10.61 -12.83
CA LEU A 132 35.05 10.24 -11.74
C LEU A 132 35.54 9.03 -10.92
N PHE A 133 36.24 8.09 -11.56
CA PHE A 133 36.82 6.89 -10.95
C PHE A 133 38.33 7.02 -10.65
N GLY A 134 38.88 8.24 -10.62
CA GLY A 134 40.25 8.47 -10.18
C GLY A 134 40.44 8.05 -8.72
N GLN A 135 41.65 7.67 -8.29
CA GLN A 135 41.93 7.14 -6.94
C GLN A 135 41.31 7.97 -5.80
N LYS A 136 41.38 9.31 -5.89
CA LYS A 136 40.81 10.22 -4.89
C LYS A 136 39.28 10.26 -4.95
N ASN A 137 38.70 10.21 -6.14
CA ASN A 137 37.26 10.32 -6.36
C ASN A 137 36.54 9.00 -6.05
N ILE A 138 37.18 7.84 -6.25
CA ILE A 138 36.67 6.52 -5.83
C ILE A 138 36.44 6.47 -4.32
N THR A 139 37.38 6.96 -3.51
CA THR A 139 37.22 6.94 -2.04
C THR A 139 36.06 7.84 -1.60
N ILE A 140 35.92 9.00 -2.22
CA ILE A 140 34.82 9.94 -1.95
C ILE A 140 33.47 9.36 -2.41
N LEU A 141 33.37 8.85 -3.63
CA LEU A 141 32.17 8.18 -4.14
C LEU A 141 31.78 6.98 -3.29
N GLY A 142 32.75 6.14 -2.94
CA GLY A 142 32.55 4.99 -2.05
C GLY A 142 32.00 5.41 -0.70
N SER A 143 32.54 6.47 -0.09
CA SER A 143 32.06 6.98 1.20
C SER A 143 30.62 7.51 1.12
N VAL A 144 30.27 8.26 0.08
CA VAL A 144 28.91 8.80 -0.15
C VAL A 144 27.93 7.65 -0.41
N LEU A 145 28.32 6.68 -1.23
CA LEU A 145 27.51 5.52 -1.55
C LEU A 145 27.27 4.63 -0.31
N SER A 146 28.29 4.42 0.52
CA SER A 146 28.16 3.72 1.80
C SER A 146 27.23 4.45 2.76
N PHE A 147 27.29 5.78 2.82
CA PHE A 147 26.39 6.58 3.65
C PHE A 147 24.93 6.47 3.18
N ILE A 148 24.69 6.57 1.87
CA ILE A 148 23.38 6.35 1.25
C ILE A 148 22.87 4.94 1.53
N MET A 149 23.73 3.93 1.45
CA MET A 149 23.40 2.54 1.77
C MET A 149 22.98 2.35 3.24
N LEU A 150 23.68 2.99 4.19
CA LEU A 150 23.32 2.93 5.61
C LEU A 150 21.95 3.57 5.87
N ILE A 151 21.69 4.74 5.29
CA ILE A 151 20.39 5.41 5.38
C ILE A 151 19.30 4.52 4.78
N SER A 152 19.56 3.94 3.61
CA SER A 152 18.63 3.05 2.92
C SER A 152 18.35 1.77 3.73
N GLY A 153 19.38 1.19 4.34
CA GLY A 153 19.28 0.03 5.22
C GLY A 153 18.45 0.32 6.47
N TYR A 154 18.61 1.50 7.08
CA TYR A 154 17.78 1.94 8.20
C TYR A 154 16.29 2.03 7.81
N PHE A 155 15.97 2.66 6.67
CA PHE A 155 14.60 2.74 6.18
C PHE A 155 14.00 1.37 5.85
N LEU A 156 14.79 0.45 5.27
CA LEU A 156 14.36 -0.92 4.99
C LEU A 156 14.10 -1.72 6.28
N TYR A 157 14.95 -1.56 7.29
CA TYR A 157 14.76 -2.18 8.60
C TYR A 157 13.47 -1.67 9.28
N ASP A 158 13.25 -0.36 9.26
CA ASP A 158 12.04 0.24 9.82
C ASP A 158 10.77 -0.23 9.10
N TYR A 159 10.82 -0.32 7.76
CA TYR A 159 9.75 -0.90 6.95
C TYR A 159 9.41 -2.35 7.36
N GLN A 160 10.41 -3.22 7.52
CA GLN A 160 10.17 -4.61 7.95
C GLN A 160 9.58 -4.68 9.36
N LYS A 161 10.03 -3.84 10.29
CA LYS A 161 9.52 -3.79 11.66
C LYS A 161 8.05 -3.38 11.70
N HIS A 162 7.65 -2.41 10.88
CA HIS A 162 6.26 -1.96 10.77
C HIS A 162 5.37 -2.95 10.02
N SER A 163 5.90 -3.67 9.03
CA SER A 163 5.19 -4.74 8.32
C SER A 163 4.84 -5.91 9.25
N LYS A 164 5.79 -6.38 10.07
CA LYS A 164 5.56 -7.50 11.00
C LYS A 164 4.51 -7.22 12.08
N LYS A 165 4.34 -5.96 12.50
CA LYS A 165 3.30 -5.58 13.48
C LYS A 165 1.87 -5.69 12.93
N ASN A 166 1.68 -5.67 11.62
CA ASN A 166 0.36 -5.83 11.00
C ASN A 166 -0.06 -7.30 10.83
N PHE A 167 0.83 -8.28 11.09
CA PHE A 167 0.56 -9.73 10.98
C PHE A 167 0.40 -10.44 12.34
N SER A 168 0.35 -9.70 13.44
CA SER A 168 0.25 -10.25 14.81
C SER A 168 -1.14 -9.98 15.43
N HIS A 169 -2.20 -10.07 14.64
CA HIS A 169 -3.56 -9.98 15.15
C HIS A 169 -4.44 -11.06 14.55
#